data_AF-A0A6P7G1X8-F1
#
_entry.id   AF-A0A6P7G1X8-F1
#
_cell.length_a   1.000
_cell.length_b   1.000
_cell.length_c   1.000
_cell.angle_alpha   90.00
_cell.angle_beta   90.00
_cell.angle_gamma   90.00
#
_symmetry.space_group_name_H-M   'P 1'
#
loop_
_entity.id
_entity.type
_entity.pdbx_description
1 polymer ?
#
loop_
_entity_poly.entity_id
_entity_poly.type
_entity_poly.pdbx_seq_one_letter_code
_entity_poly.pdbx_strand_id
1 'polypeptide(L)'
;MFLSSFRMPQNKAIHCYLLMSLWILLIVVGIYKFLEEKQKTPEPEVISSTSYTNLALDAKTKRIFRICNFPEDLTTGDEGAIHTSKWSLKGLLILIRHGDRGPLQHIKKISSINCGTPTTEMLTTYKAYLHNQSLPGKVSWVGPGPFHGFPFLPMHPSQCHLGQLTMQGVSQLLKLGNLLKQNYKDVWPKLHSLKPTEVMIHSTRYRRTFQSVLAFLYGLISPETLEKVVMYESQSMSFCFRDCGCPVTEKLYKNVKKSISHQLQSHPAVAALSESTGNALFSVNGEPTIVNTDPHFVRDALLTFVCHRNGLPCDTPVNCIRRQNVVGIFAYTDWVNYQKWRNAFWKRYCILKSYGLIRHIVQHMLQMVSNSGPYLVVYSGHDHTLEQLSTALGLQNDPFLLRYAARIVFEVYQEKQELDNTQGIYFRLLSNGKDITRQVSFCKNIVNAGAKISLCKIEDIVRFLHDDYFSSLNVTNFKDACMR
;
A
#
# COMPACT_ATOMS: atom_id res chain seq x y z
N MET A 1 -83.90 17.11 -18.87
CA MET A 1 -82.89 18.04 -18.35
C MET A 1 -81.84 17.20 -17.63
N PHE A 2 -80.60 17.23 -18.14
CA PHE A 2 -79.34 16.69 -17.61
C PHE A 2 -79.23 15.22 -17.16
N LEU A 3 -78.41 14.44 -17.88
CA LEU A 3 -77.34 13.63 -17.28
C LEU A 3 -76.22 13.44 -18.32
N SER A 4 -75.04 13.90 -17.95
CA SER A 4 -73.85 14.06 -18.79
C SER A 4 -73.18 12.74 -19.15
N SER A 5 -72.83 12.58 -20.42
CA SER A 5 -71.99 11.49 -20.92
C SER A 5 -70.51 11.87 -20.76
N PHE A 6 -69.77 11.16 -19.89
CA PHE A 6 -68.30 11.16 -19.92
C PHE A 6 -67.82 10.03 -20.85
N ARG A 7 -67.47 10.39 -22.10
CA ARG A 7 -66.72 9.51 -23.01
C ARG A 7 -65.23 9.75 -22.81
N MET A 8 -64.50 8.76 -22.29
CA MET A 8 -63.03 8.77 -22.32
C MET A 8 -62.52 8.54 -23.75
N PRO A 9 -61.53 9.30 -24.24
CA PRO A 9 -60.90 9.03 -25.52
C PRO A 9 -59.94 7.84 -25.41
N GLN A 10 -60.13 6.83 -26.27
CA GLN A 10 -59.19 5.71 -26.44
C GLN A 10 -57.88 6.21 -27.06
N ASN A 11 -56.98 6.71 -26.21
CA ASN A 11 -55.61 7.01 -26.61
C ASN A 11 -54.81 5.70 -26.68
N LYS A 12 -54.73 5.13 -27.88
CA LYS A 12 -53.92 3.94 -28.22
C LYS A 12 -52.46 4.07 -27.75
N ALA A 13 -51.94 5.30 -27.68
CA ALA A 13 -50.61 5.60 -27.14
C ALA A 13 -50.46 5.23 -25.65
N ILE A 14 -51.47 5.52 -24.81
CA ILE A 14 -51.41 5.24 -23.36
C ILE A 14 -51.40 3.72 -23.12
N HIS A 15 -52.15 2.95 -23.90
CA HIS A 15 -52.12 1.49 -23.81
C HIS A 15 -50.76 0.93 -24.21
N CYS A 16 -50.11 1.52 -25.22
CA CYS A 16 -48.76 1.14 -25.64
C CYS A 16 -47.73 1.44 -24.53
N TYR A 17 -47.81 2.61 -23.89
CA TYR A 17 -46.93 2.98 -22.78
C TYR A 17 -47.13 2.08 -21.55
N LEU A 18 -48.37 1.71 -21.22
CA LEU A 18 -48.65 0.81 -20.11
C LEU A 18 -48.14 -0.62 -20.40
N LEU A 19 -48.33 -1.12 -21.61
CA LEU A 19 -47.80 -2.42 -22.03
C LEU A 19 -46.27 -2.46 -22.01
N MET A 20 -45.60 -1.42 -22.51
CA MET A 20 -44.14 -1.30 -22.47
C MET A 20 -43.61 -1.20 -21.04
N SER A 21 -44.29 -0.43 -20.18
CA SER A 21 -43.92 -0.30 -18.76
C SER A 21 -44.05 -1.63 -18.03
N LEU A 22 -45.12 -2.39 -18.29
CA LEU A 22 -45.33 -3.72 -17.72
C LEU A 22 -44.25 -4.71 -18.19
N TRP A 23 -43.88 -4.65 -19.46
CA TRP A 23 -42.83 -5.48 -20.05
C TRP A 23 -41.45 -5.21 -19.44
N ILE A 24 -41.10 -3.93 -19.25
CA ILE A 24 -39.85 -3.54 -18.60
C ILE A 24 -39.82 -4.03 -17.15
N LEU A 25 -40.95 -3.94 -16.43
CA LEU A 25 -41.05 -4.39 -15.04
C LEU A 25 -40.88 -5.91 -14.91
N LEU A 26 -41.43 -6.69 -15.86
CA LEU A 26 -41.23 -8.14 -15.92
C LEU A 26 -39.77 -8.51 -16.22
N ILE A 27 -39.09 -7.76 -17.11
CA ILE A 27 -37.66 -7.97 -17.37
C ILE A 27 -36.82 -7.65 -16.13
N VAL A 28 -37.12 -6.56 -15.42
CA VAL A 28 -36.39 -6.18 -14.19
C VAL A 28 -36.58 -7.24 -13.10
N VAL A 29 -37.80 -7.75 -12.91
CA VAL A 29 -38.08 -8.85 -11.97
C VAL A 29 -37.38 -10.14 -12.39
N GLY A 30 -37.35 -10.46 -13.69
CA GLY A 30 -36.62 -11.60 -14.24
C GLY A 30 -35.11 -11.52 -13.99
N ILE A 31 -34.51 -10.34 -14.20
CA ILE A 31 -33.09 -10.09 -13.92
C ILE A 31 -32.81 -10.18 -12.42
N TYR A 32 -33.66 -9.60 -11.57
CA TYR A 32 -33.49 -9.66 -10.11
C TYR A 32 -33.53 -11.11 -9.62
N LYS A 33 -34.47 -11.91 -10.13
CA LYS A 33 -34.62 -13.33 -9.77
C LYS A 33 -33.52 -14.23 -10.35
N PHE A 34 -32.92 -13.84 -11.47
CA PHE A 34 -31.78 -14.54 -12.07
C PHE A 34 -30.45 -14.21 -11.37
N LEU A 35 -30.32 -13.00 -10.81
CA LEU A 35 -29.18 -12.58 -9.99
C LEU A 35 -29.25 -13.08 -8.54
N GLU A 36 -30.43 -13.50 -8.08
CA GLU A 36 -30.65 -14.07 -6.75
C GLU A 36 -30.33 -15.59 -6.74
N GLU A 37 -29.07 -15.92 -6.99
CA GLU A 37 -28.58 -17.28 -6.78
C GLU A 37 -28.52 -17.54 -5.26
N LYS A 38 -29.40 -18.42 -4.77
CA LYS A 38 -29.47 -18.85 -3.36
C LYS A 38 -28.09 -19.33 -2.88
N GLN A 39 -27.39 -18.47 -2.13
CA GLN A 39 -26.24 -18.89 -1.32
C GLN A 39 -26.71 -19.86 -0.24
N LYS A 40 -26.50 -21.16 -0.43
CA LYS A 40 -26.41 -22.10 0.68
C LYS A 40 -25.08 -21.83 1.38
N THR A 41 -25.13 -21.27 2.57
CA THR A 41 -23.99 -21.17 3.50
C THR A 41 -23.57 -22.58 3.95
N PRO A 42 -22.34 -23.03 3.69
CA PRO A 42 -21.76 -24.13 4.43
C PRO A 42 -21.34 -23.62 5.81
N GLU A 43 -21.66 -24.38 6.86
CA GLU A 43 -21.15 -24.16 8.21
C GLU A 43 -19.60 -24.19 8.21
N PRO A 44 -18.94 -23.38 9.07
CA PRO A 44 -17.50 -23.37 9.14
C PRO A 44 -16.98 -24.64 9.83
N GLU A 45 -16.39 -25.54 9.07
CA GLU A 45 -15.50 -26.56 9.62
C GLU A 45 -14.33 -25.89 10.34
N VAL A 46 -14.14 -26.28 11.59
CA VAL A 46 -12.98 -25.90 12.41
C VAL A 46 -11.75 -26.57 11.81
N ILE A 47 -10.99 -25.83 10.99
CA ILE A 47 -9.76 -26.34 10.39
C ILE A 47 -8.66 -26.41 11.46
N SER A 48 -8.39 -27.65 11.88
CA SER A 48 -7.24 -28.02 12.69
C SER A 48 -5.92 -27.82 11.91
N SER A 49 -4.89 -27.45 12.66
CA SER A 49 -3.62 -26.89 12.20
C SER A 49 -2.61 -27.90 11.65
N THR A 50 -2.98 -28.75 10.70
CA THR A 50 -2.03 -29.69 10.06
C THR A 50 -2.46 -30.04 8.64
N SER A 51 -1.58 -29.69 7.68
CA SER A 51 -1.65 -29.98 6.22
C SER A 51 -2.21 -28.86 5.33
N TYR A 52 -1.39 -27.82 5.08
CA TYR A 52 -1.54 -26.97 3.89
C TYR A 52 -1.01 -27.77 2.70
N THR A 53 -1.91 -28.40 1.94
CA THR A 53 -1.68 -29.63 1.17
C THR A 53 -0.57 -29.66 0.12
N ASN A 54 0.28 -28.63 -0.05
CA ASN A 54 1.54 -28.71 -0.82
C ASN A 54 2.66 -27.73 -0.42
N LEU A 55 2.46 -26.84 0.57
CA LEU A 55 3.47 -25.87 1.00
C LEU A 55 3.77 -26.03 2.50
N ALA A 56 4.55 -27.06 2.84
CA ALA A 56 4.99 -27.29 4.20
C ALA A 56 5.67 -26.03 4.79
N LEU A 57 5.29 -25.67 6.02
CA LEU A 57 5.90 -24.61 6.80
C LEU A 57 7.28 -25.07 7.27
N ASP A 58 8.34 -24.69 6.55
CA ASP A 58 9.71 -24.86 7.01
C ASP A 58 10.46 -23.52 7.00
N ALA A 59 11.73 -23.52 7.39
CA ALA A 59 12.51 -22.29 7.52
C ALA A 59 12.52 -21.43 6.23
N LYS A 60 12.52 -22.06 5.04
CA LYS A 60 12.56 -21.35 3.75
C LYS A 60 11.18 -20.77 3.39
N THR A 61 10.11 -21.54 3.53
CA THR A 61 8.75 -21.06 3.26
C THR A 61 8.26 -20.07 4.31
N LYS A 62 8.69 -20.19 5.58
CA LYS A 62 8.39 -19.22 6.64
C LYS A 62 8.85 -17.80 6.30
N ARG A 63 10.00 -17.65 5.65
CA ARG A 63 10.47 -16.34 5.15
C ARG A 63 9.53 -15.76 4.09
N ILE A 64 8.96 -16.59 3.23
CA ILE A 64 8.03 -16.15 2.17
C ILE A 64 6.73 -15.64 2.80
N PHE A 65 6.16 -16.37 3.76
CA PHE A 65 4.94 -15.97 4.46
C PHE A 65 5.05 -14.62 5.17
N ARG A 66 6.25 -14.22 5.63
CA ARG A 66 6.47 -12.90 6.25
C ARG A 66 6.22 -11.72 5.28
N ILE A 67 6.26 -11.94 3.96
CA ILE A 67 5.90 -10.92 2.96
C ILE A 67 4.40 -10.60 3.01
N CYS A 68 3.59 -11.59 3.38
CA CYS A 68 2.14 -11.43 3.49
C CYS A 68 1.77 -10.51 4.64
N ASN A 69 2.59 -10.44 5.70
CA ASN A 69 2.40 -9.56 6.86
C ASN A 69 0.99 -9.73 7.45
N PHE A 70 0.66 -10.96 7.87
CA PHE A 70 -0.67 -11.31 8.36
C PHE A 70 -1.08 -10.44 9.56
N PRO A 71 -2.38 -10.13 9.75
CA PRO A 71 -2.84 -9.32 10.89
C PRO A 71 -2.36 -9.83 12.26
N GLU A 72 -2.25 -11.14 12.45
CA GLU A 72 -1.75 -11.78 13.67
C GLU A 72 -0.23 -11.66 13.86
N ASP A 73 0.54 -11.46 12.78
CA ASP A 73 1.99 -11.29 12.82
C ASP A 73 2.40 -9.81 13.07
N LEU A 74 1.44 -8.88 13.00
CA LEU A 74 1.67 -7.47 13.28
C LEU A 74 1.82 -7.23 14.78
N THR A 75 3.04 -6.92 15.19
CA THR A 75 3.40 -6.58 16.58
C THR A 75 3.87 -5.13 16.71
N THR A 76 3.90 -4.64 17.95
CA THR A 76 4.56 -3.38 18.31
C THR A 76 6.04 -3.41 17.91
N GLY A 77 6.51 -2.33 17.29
CA GLY A 77 7.93 -2.09 17.00
C GLY A 77 8.52 -1.02 17.90
N ASP A 78 9.66 -0.48 17.49
CA ASP A 78 10.38 0.58 18.18
C ASP A 78 9.67 1.95 18.10
N GLU A 79 8.56 2.09 17.34
CA GLU A 79 7.79 3.34 17.25
C GLU A 79 7.38 3.87 18.63
N GLY A 80 7.54 5.17 18.85
CA GLY A 80 7.18 5.80 20.12
C GLY A 80 8.05 5.38 21.31
N ALA A 81 9.16 4.66 21.11
CA ALA A 81 9.99 4.16 22.22
C ALA A 81 10.82 5.23 22.96
N ILE A 82 10.90 6.47 22.46
CA ILE A 82 11.65 7.54 23.13
C ILE A 82 10.81 8.13 24.26
N HIS A 83 11.31 8.00 25.49
CA HIS A 83 10.70 8.61 26.67
C HIS A 83 10.72 10.14 26.61
N THR A 84 9.65 10.75 27.11
CA THR A 84 9.38 12.18 27.01
C THR A 84 10.18 13.04 28.00
N SER A 85 11.05 12.48 28.85
CA SER A 85 11.78 13.27 29.86
C SER A 85 12.71 14.31 29.22
N LYS A 86 13.46 13.91 28.19
CA LYS A 86 14.40 14.77 27.46
C LYS A 86 13.86 15.25 26.10
N TRP A 87 13.05 14.44 25.44
CA TRP A 87 12.63 14.65 24.06
C TRP A 87 11.14 14.93 23.96
N SER A 88 10.75 15.81 23.05
CA SER A 88 9.35 16.08 22.71
C SER A 88 9.09 15.67 21.28
N LEU A 89 8.16 14.74 21.05
CA LEU A 89 7.70 14.40 19.70
C LEU A 89 6.87 15.56 19.13
N LYS A 90 7.32 16.13 18.01
CA LYS A 90 6.69 17.26 17.33
C LYS A 90 5.71 16.82 16.26
N GLY A 91 6.00 15.73 15.55
CA GLY A 91 5.10 15.20 14.55
C GLY A 91 5.59 13.91 13.91
N LEU A 92 4.75 13.36 13.04
CA LEU A 92 4.93 12.10 12.35
C LEU A 92 4.74 12.26 10.85
N LEU A 93 5.67 11.73 10.06
CA LEU A 93 5.46 11.47 8.63
C LEU A 93 5.47 9.96 8.39
N ILE A 94 4.40 9.42 7.82
CA ILE A 94 4.20 7.98 7.67
C ILE A 94 3.95 7.66 6.19
N LEU A 95 4.84 6.91 5.57
CA LEU A 95 4.64 6.34 4.24
C LEU A 95 4.22 4.88 4.40
N ILE A 96 3.03 4.52 3.91
CA ILE A 96 2.53 3.14 3.90
C ILE A 96 2.47 2.59 2.48
N ARG A 97 2.79 1.29 2.35
CA ARG A 97 2.35 0.48 1.21
C ARG A 97 0.91 0.04 1.47
N HIS A 98 0.10 -0.05 0.43
CA HIS A 98 -1.22 -0.69 0.54
C HIS A 98 -1.13 -2.10 1.17
N GLY A 99 -2.25 -2.54 1.75
CA GLY A 99 -2.39 -3.90 2.28
C GLY A 99 -2.39 -4.96 1.18
N ASP A 100 -2.60 -6.20 1.61
CA ASP A 100 -2.82 -7.36 0.75
C ASP A 100 -3.92 -7.11 -0.30
N ARG A 101 -3.68 -7.61 -1.52
CA ARG A 101 -4.52 -7.35 -2.69
C ARG A 101 -4.56 -8.57 -3.60
N GLY A 102 -5.58 -8.63 -4.46
CA GLY A 102 -5.57 -9.55 -5.59
C GLY A 102 -4.42 -9.30 -6.58
N PRO A 103 -4.18 -10.24 -7.50
CA PRO A 103 -3.06 -10.20 -8.42
C PRO A 103 -3.20 -9.06 -9.44
N LEU A 104 -2.10 -8.64 -10.05
CA LEU A 104 -2.12 -7.65 -11.14
C LEU A 104 -2.43 -8.27 -12.50
N GLN A 105 -2.41 -9.60 -12.60
CA GLN A 105 -2.65 -10.36 -13.83
C GLN A 105 -3.78 -11.36 -13.60
N HIS A 106 -4.48 -11.72 -14.68
CA HIS A 106 -5.56 -12.71 -14.62
C HIS A 106 -5.01 -14.11 -14.37
N ILE A 107 -5.42 -14.74 -13.27
CA ILE A 107 -5.00 -16.10 -12.89
C ILE A 107 -6.15 -17.08 -13.14
N LYS A 108 -5.82 -18.29 -13.63
CA LYS A 108 -6.74 -19.43 -13.72
C LYS A 108 -7.28 -19.78 -12.33
N LYS A 109 -8.54 -20.19 -12.27
CA LYS A 109 -9.20 -20.67 -11.03
C LYS A 109 -9.11 -19.69 -9.85
N ILE A 110 -9.00 -18.39 -10.11
CA ILE A 110 -8.95 -17.34 -9.08
C ILE A 110 -10.17 -17.37 -8.14
N SER A 111 -11.33 -17.82 -8.63
CA SER A 111 -12.56 -17.98 -7.87
C SER A 111 -12.48 -19.04 -6.76
N SER A 112 -11.51 -19.95 -6.81
CA SER A 112 -11.28 -20.97 -5.76
C SER A 112 -10.51 -20.43 -4.55
N ILE A 113 -10.00 -19.20 -4.63
CA ILE A 113 -9.23 -18.58 -3.55
C ILE A 113 -10.14 -17.67 -2.73
N ASN A 114 -10.20 -17.92 -1.43
CA ASN A 114 -10.92 -17.06 -0.50
C ASN A 114 -10.02 -15.89 -0.05
N CYS A 115 -10.28 -14.71 -0.59
CA CYS A 115 -9.62 -13.45 -0.21
C CYS A 115 -10.26 -12.75 1.01
N GLY A 116 -11.13 -13.45 1.73
CA GLY A 116 -11.75 -12.99 2.96
C GLY A 116 -10.77 -12.89 4.12
N THR A 117 -11.30 -12.44 5.26
CA THR A 117 -10.59 -12.38 6.54
C THR A 117 -11.58 -12.75 7.64
N PRO A 118 -11.13 -13.37 8.74
CA PRO A 118 -11.97 -13.53 9.92
C PRO A 118 -12.53 -12.19 10.40
N THR A 119 -13.80 -12.17 10.81
CA THR A 119 -14.43 -10.98 11.36
C THR A 119 -13.86 -10.70 12.76
N THR A 120 -13.34 -9.49 12.96
CA THR A 120 -12.88 -9.00 14.27
C THR A 120 -13.75 -7.86 14.72
N GLU A 121 -13.76 -7.54 16.03
CA GLU A 121 -14.48 -6.39 16.58
C GLU A 121 -14.12 -5.09 15.85
N MET A 122 -12.82 -4.83 15.66
CA MET A 122 -12.31 -3.66 14.95
C MET A 122 -12.79 -3.58 13.49
N LEU A 123 -12.88 -4.73 12.81
CA LEU A 123 -13.41 -4.77 11.45
C LEU A 123 -14.92 -4.48 11.43
N THR A 124 -15.66 -4.98 12.41
CA THR A 124 -17.11 -4.74 12.55
C THR A 124 -17.39 -3.27 12.83
N THR A 125 -16.68 -2.64 13.78
CA THR A 125 -16.85 -1.22 14.08
C THR A 125 -16.44 -0.34 12.92
N TYR A 126 -15.38 -0.72 12.17
CA TYR A 126 -14.98 -0.02 10.96
C TYR A 126 -16.05 -0.07 9.86
N LYS A 127 -16.63 -1.26 9.61
CA LYS A 127 -17.74 -1.41 8.65
C LYS A 127 -18.94 -0.55 9.04
N ALA A 128 -19.32 -0.55 10.32
CA ALA A 128 -20.41 0.28 10.83
C ALA A 128 -20.11 1.78 10.67
N TYR A 129 -18.89 2.20 10.98
CA TYR A 129 -18.44 3.58 10.75
C TYR A 129 -18.60 3.98 9.29
N LEU A 130 -18.08 3.19 8.35
CA LEU A 130 -18.18 3.51 6.91
C LEU A 130 -19.62 3.52 6.40
N HIS A 131 -20.49 2.64 6.90
CA HIS A 131 -21.91 2.65 6.58
C HIS A 131 -22.56 3.98 6.98
N ASN A 132 -22.24 4.50 8.17
CA ASN A 132 -22.76 5.78 8.65
C ASN A 132 -22.25 7.00 7.86
N GLN A 133 -21.03 6.91 7.30
CA GLN A 133 -20.41 7.95 6.49
C GLN A 133 -20.76 7.90 5.00
N SER A 134 -21.47 6.87 4.54
CA SER A 134 -21.78 6.69 3.11
C SER A 134 -22.85 7.65 2.59
N LEU A 135 -23.39 8.53 3.43
CA LEU A 135 -24.32 9.59 3.03
C LEU A 135 -23.54 10.75 2.37
N PRO A 136 -23.95 11.20 1.16
CA PRO A 136 -23.29 12.32 0.48
C PRO A 136 -23.16 13.57 1.37
N GLY A 137 -21.97 14.20 1.36
CA GLY A 137 -21.71 15.44 2.09
C GLY A 137 -21.32 15.30 3.57
N LYS A 138 -21.29 14.09 4.14
CA LYS A 138 -20.86 13.88 5.54
C LYS A 138 -19.35 13.94 5.75
N VAL A 139 -18.56 13.51 4.78
CA VAL A 139 -17.10 13.48 4.88
C VAL A 139 -16.48 14.08 3.62
N SER A 140 -15.31 14.71 3.77
CA SER A 140 -14.70 15.50 2.69
C SER A 140 -14.29 14.67 1.46
N TRP A 141 -14.03 13.36 1.66
CA TRP A 141 -13.68 12.42 0.60
C TRP A 141 -14.89 11.70 0.00
N VAL A 142 -16.11 12.08 0.39
CA VAL A 142 -17.39 11.64 -0.22
C VAL A 142 -18.02 12.82 -0.92
N GLY A 143 -17.62 13.02 -2.18
CA GLY A 143 -18.04 14.17 -2.98
C GLY A 143 -17.33 14.26 -4.32
N PRO A 144 -17.51 15.36 -5.07
CA PRO A 144 -16.71 15.64 -6.25
C PRO A 144 -15.25 15.82 -5.83
N GLY A 145 -14.36 15.02 -6.42
CA GLY A 145 -12.96 14.98 -6.02
C GLY A 145 -12.20 13.84 -6.70
N PRO A 146 -10.90 13.72 -6.44
CA PRO A 146 -10.07 12.75 -7.16
C PRO A 146 -10.39 11.30 -6.86
N PHE A 147 -10.97 11.02 -5.68
CA PHE A 147 -11.41 9.70 -5.25
C PHE A 147 -12.92 9.48 -5.44
N HIS A 148 -13.59 10.35 -6.21
CA HIS A 148 -15.01 10.22 -6.48
C HIS A 148 -15.34 8.84 -7.08
N GLY A 149 -16.38 8.19 -6.55
CA GLY A 149 -16.82 6.86 -6.99
C GLY A 149 -15.93 5.70 -6.55
N PHE A 150 -14.91 5.94 -5.71
CA PHE A 150 -14.12 4.85 -5.14
C PHE A 150 -14.93 4.16 -4.02
N PRO A 151 -15.05 2.83 -4.01
CA PRO A 151 -15.67 2.13 -2.90
C PRO A 151 -14.78 2.20 -1.66
N PHE A 152 -15.37 2.37 -0.46
CA PHE A 152 -14.61 2.45 0.80
C PHE A 152 -14.11 1.09 1.29
N LEU A 153 -14.78 0.01 0.87
CA LEU A 153 -14.41 -1.37 1.14
C LEU A 153 -14.27 -2.15 -0.17
N PRO A 154 -13.54 -3.27 -0.16
CA PRO A 154 -13.61 -4.25 -1.23
C PRO A 154 -15.06 -4.68 -1.48
N MET A 155 -15.53 -4.58 -2.74
CA MET A 155 -16.94 -4.86 -3.09
C MET A 155 -17.33 -6.33 -2.88
N HIS A 156 -16.38 -7.24 -3.07
CA HIS A 156 -16.58 -8.67 -2.92
C HIS A 156 -15.63 -9.19 -1.84
N PRO A 157 -16.08 -9.34 -0.58
CA PRO A 157 -15.22 -9.59 0.57
C PRO A 157 -14.34 -10.85 0.46
N SER A 158 -14.81 -11.87 -0.24
CA SER A 158 -14.12 -13.15 -0.41
C SER A 158 -13.43 -13.34 -1.76
N GLN A 159 -13.58 -12.40 -2.71
CA GLN A 159 -13.06 -12.57 -4.07
C GLN A 159 -11.76 -11.77 -4.30
N CYS A 160 -10.81 -12.41 -4.97
CA CYS A 160 -9.49 -11.87 -5.27
C CYS A 160 -9.49 -11.05 -6.58
N HIS A 161 -10.17 -9.90 -6.61
CA HIS A 161 -10.23 -9.09 -7.82
C HIS A 161 -8.89 -8.47 -8.23
N LEU A 162 -8.73 -8.31 -9.55
CA LEU A 162 -7.52 -7.79 -10.18
C LEU A 162 -7.08 -6.44 -9.56
N GLY A 163 -5.93 -6.45 -8.90
CA GLY A 163 -5.31 -5.29 -8.29
C GLY A 163 -6.16 -4.58 -7.23
N GLN A 164 -7.25 -5.18 -6.73
CA GLN A 164 -8.09 -4.62 -5.67
C GLN A 164 -7.60 -5.08 -4.30
N LEU A 165 -7.77 -4.23 -3.28
CA LEU A 165 -7.49 -4.58 -1.89
C LEU A 165 -8.39 -5.75 -1.46
N THR A 166 -7.87 -6.67 -0.64
CA THR A 166 -8.66 -7.74 -0.03
C THR A 166 -9.14 -7.31 1.36
N MET A 167 -10.04 -8.10 1.97
CA MET A 167 -10.44 -7.86 3.35
C MET A 167 -9.29 -8.15 4.34
N GLN A 168 -8.37 -9.05 4.00
CA GLN A 168 -7.12 -9.22 4.75
C GLN A 168 -6.30 -7.94 4.71
N GLY A 169 -6.15 -7.30 3.54
CA GLY A 169 -5.48 -6.02 3.38
C GLY A 169 -6.10 -4.90 4.22
N VAL A 170 -7.43 -4.85 4.31
CA VAL A 170 -8.12 -3.92 5.23
C VAL A 170 -7.74 -4.21 6.69
N SER A 171 -7.77 -5.48 7.11
CA SER A 171 -7.47 -5.89 8.49
C SER A 171 -6.02 -5.60 8.89
N GLN A 172 -5.07 -5.77 7.97
CA GLN A 172 -3.66 -5.41 8.17
C GLN A 172 -3.51 -3.92 8.52
N LEU A 173 -4.18 -3.06 7.76
CA LEU A 173 -4.05 -1.60 7.91
C LEU A 173 -4.79 -1.11 9.15
N LEU A 174 -5.96 -1.67 9.46
CA LEU A 174 -6.69 -1.40 10.72
C LEU A 174 -5.82 -1.75 11.94
N LYS A 175 -5.29 -2.97 11.97
CA LYS A 175 -4.42 -3.44 13.05
C LYS A 175 -3.18 -2.57 13.18
N LEU A 176 -2.56 -2.23 12.05
CA LEU A 176 -1.37 -1.38 12.02
C LEU A 176 -1.65 0.02 12.58
N GLY A 177 -2.73 0.66 12.15
CA GLY A 177 -3.14 1.97 12.66
C GLY A 177 -3.35 1.95 14.18
N ASN A 178 -4.05 0.93 14.67
CA ASN A 178 -4.28 0.77 16.11
C ASN A 178 -2.99 0.49 16.90
N LEU A 179 -2.06 -0.31 16.37
CA LEU A 179 -0.76 -0.51 17.02
C LEU A 179 0.00 0.81 17.16
N LEU A 180 0.06 1.61 16.10
CA LEU A 180 0.71 2.92 16.18
C LEU A 180 -0.01 3.86 17.16
N LYS A 181 -1.35 3.85 17.20
CA LYS A 181 -2.11 4.60 18.21
C LYS A 181 -1.70 4.22 19.63
N GLN A 182 -1.58 2.92 19.92
CA GLN A 182 -1.15 2.45 21.24
C GLN A 182 0.30 2.83 21.56
N ASN A 183 1.19 2.79 20.58
CA ASN A 183 2.60 3.15 20.79
C ASN A 183 2.79 4.65 21.04
N TYR A 184 1.99 5.49 20.38
CA TYR A 184 2.15 6.94 20.44
C TYR A 184 1.27 7.65 21.48
N LYS A 185 0.22 7.01 22.03
CA LYS A 185 -0.73 7.67 22.94
C LYS A 185 -0.07 8.36 24.13
N ASP A 186 0.93 7.72 24.73
CA ASP A 186 1.58 8.20 25.96
C ASP A 186 2.71 9.20 25.67
N VAL A 187 3.41 9.02 24.55
CA VAL A 187 4.55 9.88 24.15
C VAL A 187 4.15 11.06 23.29
N TRP A 188 2.97 11.02 22.68
CA TRP A 188 2.42 12.08 21.84
C TRP A 188 0.91 12.27 22.08
N PRO A 189 0.52 12.84 23.22
CA PRO A 189 -0.89 13.04 23.58
C PRO A 189 -1.70 13.82 22.54
N LYS A 190 -1.02 14.68 21.75
CA LYS A 190 -1.62 15.42 20.63
C LYS A 190 -2.32 14.53 19.63
N LEU A 191 -1.93 13.26 19.48
CA LEU A 191 -2.58 12.29 18.60
C LEU A 191 -4.10 12.18 18.85
N HIS A 192 -4.54 12.30 20.11
CA HIS A 192 -5.94 12.23 20.50
C HIS A 192 -6.74 13.51 20.21
N SER A 193 -6.05 14.63 20.03
CA SER A 193 -6.64 15.96 19.86
C SER A 193 -6.23 16.62 18.54
N LEU A 194 -5.81 15.83 17.55
CA LEU A 194 -5.41 16.34 16.24
C LEU A 194 -6.61 17.05 15.58
N LYS A 195 -6.41 18.32 15.22
CA LYS A 195 -7.40 19.04 14.42
C LYS A 195 -7.32 18.56 12.96
N PRO A 196 -8.40 18.64 12.18
CA PRO A 196 -8.37 18.23 10.77
C PRO A 196 -7.33 18.99 9.94
N THR A 197 -7.08 20.27 10.25
CA THR A 197 -6.04 21.11 9.61
C THR A 197 -4.61 20.72 9.98
N GLU A 198 -4.43 19.90 11.01
CA GLU A 198 -3.14 19.41 11.49
C GLU A 198 -2.76 18.05 10.88
N VAL A 199 -3.63 17.50 10.03
CA VAL A 199 -3.46 16.20 9.38
C VAL A 199 -3.44 16.39 7.88
N MET A 200 -2.39 15.91 7.22
CA MET A 200 -2.26 15.94 5.77
C MET A 200 -2.13 14.53 5.21
N ILE A 201 -2.96 14.17 4.25
CA ILE A 201 -3.02 12.82 3.70
C ILE A 201 -2.88 12.88 2.19
N HIS A 202 -1.90 12.16 1.65
CA HIS A 202 -1.75 11.96 0.22
C HIS A 202 -1.92 10.48 -0.13
N SER A 203 -2.74 10.18 -1.12
CA SER A 203 -2.86 8.83 -1.68
C SER A 203 -2.66 8.89 -3.18
N THR A 204 -1.99 7.89 -3.75
CA THR A 204 -2.10 7.65 -5.20
C THR A 204 -3.54 7.31 -5.57
N ARG A 205 -3.94 7.55 -6.83
CA ARG A 205 -5.30 7.32 -7.32
C ARG A 205 -5.58 5.85 -7.66
N TYR A 206 -5.40 4.96 -6.69
CA TYR A 206 -5.84 3.57 -6.76
C TYR A 206 -6.80 3.26 -5.63
N ARG A 207 -7.87 2.50 -5.94
CA ARG A 207 -8.84 2.04 -4.92
C ARG A 207 -8.13 1.41 -3.73
N ARG A 208 -7.16 0.53 -3.98
CA ARG A 208 -6.38 -0.15 -2.93
C ARG A 208 -5.58 0.77 -2.03
N THR A 209 -4.99 1.85 -2.53
CA THR A 209 -4.19 2.78 -1.71
C THR A 209 -5.09 3.72 -0.91
N PHE A 210 -6.20 4.16 -1.51
CA PHE A 210 -7.21 4.95 -0.83
C PHE A 210 -7.89 4.16 0.31
N GLN A 211 -8.34 2.94 0.03
CA GLN A 211 -8.94 2.06 1.05
C GLN A 211 -7.94 1.73 2.17
N SER A 212 -6.67 1.49 1.82
CA SER A 212 -5.61 1.23 2.81
C SER A 212 -5.42 2.39 3.77
N VAL A 213 -5.35 3.63 3.26
CA VAL A 213 -5.14 4.80 4.13
C VAL A 213 -6.35 5.08 5.00
N LEU A 214 -7.56 4.87 4.48
CA LEU A 214 -8.79 5.02 5.25
C LEU A 214 -8.85 4.01 6.42
N ALA A 215 -8.52 2.74 6.16
CA ALA A 215 -8.43 1.70 7.18
C ALA A 215 -7.34 2.01 8.22
N PHE A 216 -6.16 2.43 7.77
CA PHE A 216 -5.05 2.81 8.65
C PHE A 216 -5.39 3.99 9.55
N LEU A 217 -5.97 5.05 9.00
CA LEU A 217 -6.34 6.25 9.76
C LEU A 217 -7.45 5.97 10.77
N TYR A 218 -8.43 5.14 10.44
CA TYR A 218 -9.47 4.73 11.40
C TYR A 218 -8.86 4.05 12.64
N GLY A 219 -7.80 3.25 12.46
CA GLY A 219 -7.07 2.68 13.60
C GLY A 219 -6.19 3.70 14.35
N LEU A 220 -5.68 4.73 13.67
CA LEU A 220 -4.68 5.65 14.21
C LEU A 220 -5.26 6.88 14.93
N ILE A 221 -6.19 7.59 14.30
CA ILE A 221 -6.76 8.86 14.79
C ILE A 221 -8.19 8.67 15.29
N SER A 222 -8.79 9.71 15.86
CA SER A 222 -10.20 9.64 16.29
C SER A 222 -11.16 9.65 15.09
N PRO A 223 -12.33 8.99 15.18
CA PRO A 223 -13.35 9.06 14.15
C PRO A 223 -13.78 10.50 13.82
N GLU A 224 -13.90 11.37 14.82
CA GLU A 224 -14.33 12.75 14.66
C GLU A 224 -13.32 13.60 13.89
N THR A 225 -12.02 13.34 14.09
CA THR A 225 -10.97 13.98 13.29
C THR A 225 -10.97 13.38 11.90
N LEU A 226 -11.05 12.04 11.79
CA LEU A 226 -11.08 11.36 10.52
C LEU A 226 -12.16 12.00 9.64
N GLU A 227 -13.44 12.01 10.03
CA GLU A 227 -14.58 12.55 9.24
C GLU A 227 -14.32 13.88 8.51
N LYS A 228 -13.44 14.73 9.06
CA LYS A 228 -13.21 16.09 8.60
C LYS A 228 -11.87 16.29 7.86
N VAL A 229 -10.94 15.33 7.90
CA VAL A 229 -9.66 15.49 7.19
C VAL A 229 -9.87 15.46 5.68
N VAL A 230 -9.01 16.15 4.92
CA VAL A 230 -9.04 16.12 3.46
C VAL A 230 -7.98 15.16 2.95
N MET A 231 -8.36 14.31 1.99
CA MET A 231 -7.43 13.41 1.31
C MET A 231 -7.04 13.99 -0.05
N TYR A 232 -5.75 14.20 -0.26
CA TYR A 232 -5.19 14.73 -1.48
C TYR A 232 -4.73 13.60 -2.42
N GLU A 233 -4.97 13.79 -3.71
CA GLU A 233 -4.42 12.91 -4.74
C GLU A 233 -2.95 13.20 -5.00
N SER A 234 -2.16 12.13 -5.11
CA SER A 234 -0.85 12.17 -5.76
C SER A 234 -0.96 11.58 -7.17
N GLN A 235 -0.66 12.40 -8.17
CA GLN A 235 -0.64 12.00 -9.59
C GLN A 235 0.53 11.06 -9.94
N SER A 236 1.45 10.83 -9.00
CA SER A 236 2.66 10.03 -9.22
C SER A 236 2.85 9.01 -8.12
N MET A 237 3.16 7.77 -8.51
CA MET A 237 3.55 6.70 -7.59
C MET A 237 4.80 7.05 -6.77
N SER A 238 5.63 7.98 -7.23
CA SER A 238 6.84 8.41 -6.52
C SER A 238 6.60 9.63 -5.62
N PHE A 239 5.37 10.19 -5.58
CA PHE A 239 5.07 11.44 -4.86
C PHE A 239 6.06 12.57 -5.22
N CYS A 240 6.31 12.75 -6.51
CA CYS A 240 7.24 13.77 -6.99
C CYS A 240 6.69 15.21 -6.85
N PHE A 241 5.40 15.39 -6.58
CA PHE A 241 4.74 16.69 -6.44
C PHE A 241 5.03 17.63 -7.61
N ARG A 242 5.89 18.63 -7.41
CA ARG A 242 6.28 19.61 -8.44
C ARG A 242 7.48 19.17 -9.27
N ASP A 243 8.24 18.18 -8.80
CA ASP A 243 9.52 17.75 -9.34
C ASP A 243 9.40 16.42 -10.11
N CYS A 244 8.40 16.30 -10.98
CA CYS A 244 8.07 15.04 -11.69
C CYS A 244 8.75 14.86 -13.04
N GLY A 245 9.06 15.96 -13.74
CA GLY A 245 9.60 15.93 -15.10
C GLY A 245 11.10 15.67 -15.11
N CYS A 246 11.51 14.45 -15.46
CA CYS A 246 12.92 14.09 -15.55
C CYS A 246 13.19 13.04 -16.64
N PRO A 247 13.41 13.45 -17.91
CA PRO A 247 13.55 12.54 -19.05
C PRO A 247 14.70 11.52 -18.90
N VAL A 248 15.80 11.91 -18.25
CA VAL A 248 16.96 11.06 -17.99
C VAL A 248 16.60 9.77 -17.25
N THR A 249 15.54 9.79 -16.43
CA THR A 249 15.09 8.61 -15.68
C THR A 249 14.69 7.45 -16.57
N GLU A 250 14.21 7.70 -17.80
CA GLU A 250 13.86 6.65 -18.75
C GLU A 250 15.11 5.89 -19.23
N LYS A 251 16.18 6.63 -19.55
CA LYS A 251 17.47 6.05 -19.96
C LYS A 251 18.09 5.25 -18.83
N LEU A 252 18.08 5.77 -17.60
CA LEU A 252 18.58 5.06 -16.42
C LEU A 252 17.81 3.76 -16.21
N TYR A 253 16.48 3.82 -16.26
CA TYR A 253 15.64 2.66 -16.06
C TYR A 253 15.80 1.62 -17.17
N LYS A 254 16.01 2.04 -18.43
CA LYS A 254 16.34 1.14 -19.55
C LYS A 254 17.62 0.35 -19.28
N ASN A 255 18.66 0.98 -18.73
CA ASN A 255 19.89 0.28 -18.33
C ASN A 255 19.66 -0.71 -17.18
N VAL A 256 18.84 -0.35 -16.19
CA VAL A 256 18.45 -1.27 -15.11
C VAL A 256 17.69 -2.47 -15.67
N LYS A 257 16.72 -2.25 -16.56
CA LYS A 257 15.98 -3.33 -17.25
C LYS A 257 16.91 -4.25 -18.05
N LYS A 258 17.88 -3.69 -18.78
CA LYS A 258 18.89 -4.50 -19.49
C LYS A 258 19.69 -5.38 -18.53
N SER A 259 20.10 -4.84 -17.38
CA SER A 259 20.79 -5.60 -16.33
C SER A 259 19.94 -6.75 -15.78
N ILE A 260 18.65 -6.50 -15.49
CA ILE A 260 17.72 -7.53 -14.97
C ILE A 260 17.47 -8.60 -16.04
N SER A 261 17.32 -8.20 -17.30
CA SER A 261 17.14 -9.14 -18.41
C SER A 261 18.36 -10.03 -18.61
N HIS A 262 19.57 -9.47 -18.58
CA HIS A 262 20.82 -10.24 -18.66
C HIS A 262 20.97 -11.20 -17.46
N GLN A 263 20.56 -10.78 -16.26
CA GLN A 263 20.53 -11.64 -15.08
C GLN A 263 19.59 -12.84 -15.25
N LEU A 264 18.43 -12.68 -15.90
CA LEU A 264 17.54 -13.80 -16.17
C LEU A 264 18.12 -14.75 -17.22
N GLN A 265 18.73 -14.20 -18.28
CA GLN A 265 19.39 -14.98 -19.33
C GLN A 265 20.54 -15.84 -18.77
N SER A 266 21.27 -15.34 -17.76
CA SER A 266 22.31 -16.13 -17.09
C SER A 266 21.78 -17.20 -16.12
N HIS A 267 20.46 -17.27 -15.91
CA HIS A 267 19.79 -18.27 -15.07
C HIS A 267 18.72 -19.04 -15.86
N PRO A 268 19.11 -19.83 -16.88
CA PRO A 268 18.16 -20.50 -17.78
C PRO A 268 17.20 -21.44 -17.05
N ALA A 269 17.65 -22.10 -15.97
CA ALA A 269 16.78 -22.94 -15.14
C ALA A 269 15.66 -22.14 -14.45
N VAL A 270 15.94 -20.90 -14.04
CA VAL A 270 14.90 -20.01 -13.46
C VAL A 270 13.98 -19.48 -14.54
N ALA A 271 14.50 -19.12 -15.71
CA ALA A 271 13.67 -18.70 -16.84
C ALA A 271 12.66 -19.81 -17.22
N ALA A 272 13.12 -21.05 -17.35
CA ALA A 272 12.27 -22.21 -17.60
C ALA A 272 11.25 -22.45 -16.46
N LEU A 273 11.69 -22.31 -15.20
CA LEU A 273 10.80 -22.44 -14.03
C LEU A 273 9.71 -21.36 -14.03
N SER A 274 10.06 -20.12 -14.36
CA SER A 274 9.11 -19.00 -14.45
C SER A 274 8.12 -19.21 -15.58
N GLU A 275 8.59 -19.60 -16.77
CA GLU A 275 7.73 -19.91 -17.91
C GLU A 275 6.75 -21.05 -17.60
N SER A 276 7.23 -22.17 -17.07
CA SER A 276 6.37 -23.32 -16.75
C SER A 276 5.35 -22.96 -15.68
N THR A 277 5.75 -22.19 -14.67
CA THR A 277 4.87 -21.74 -13.59
C THR A 277 3.86 -20.71 -14.10
N GLY A 278 4.29 -19.77 -14.94
CA GLY A 278 3.42 -18.76 -15.56
C GLY A 278 2.35 -19.39 -16.45
N ASN A 279 2.72 -20.38 -17.26
CA ASN A 279 1.77 -21.13 -18.11
C ASN A 279 0.72 -21.89 -17.30
N ALA A 280 1.08 -22.36 -16.09
CA ALA A 280 0.13 -22.98 -15.17
C ALA A 280 -0.78 -21.94 -14.49
N LEU A 281 -0.28 -20.73 -14.19
CA LEU A 281 -1.03 -19.69 -13.47
C LEU A 281 -1.95 -18.86 -14.36
N PHE A 282 -1.49 -18.39 -15.51
CA PHE A 282 -2.17 -17.32 -16.25
C PHE A 282 -3.17 -17.86 -17.27
N SER A 283 -4.35 -17.27 -17.32
CA SER A 283 -5.34 -17.56 -18.37
C SER A 283 -4.83 -16.97 -19.69
N VAL A 284 -4.35 -17.83 -20.59
CA VAL A 284 -3.85 -17.38 -21.90
C VAL A 284 -4.99 -17.46 -22.92
N ASN A 285 -5.38 -16.32 -23.48
CA ASN A 285 -6.11 -16.26 -24.73
C ASN A 285 -5.11 -15.87 -25.83
N GLY A 286 -4.36 -16.83 -26.39
CA GLY A 286 -3.38 -16.58 -27.47
C GLY A 286 -1.93 -17.01 -27.20
N GLU A 287 -0.95 -16.33 -27.81
CA GLU A 287 0.50 -16.62 -27.71
C GLU A 287 1.11 -16.30 -26.33
N PRO A 288 2.23 -16.94 -25.94
CA PRO A 288 2.90 -16.66 -24.68
C PRO A 288 3.34 -15.19 -24.60
N THR A 289 2.74 -14.45 -23.68
CA THR A 289 3.08 -13.05 -23.45
C THR A 289 4.24 -12.92 -22.46
N ILE A 290 4.93 -11.76 -22.43
CA ILE A 290 5.98 -11.42 -21.45
C ILE A 290 5.54 -11.70 -20.00
N VAL A 291 4.23 -11.69 -19.73
CA VAL A 291 3.64 -11.99 -18.42
C VAL A 291 3.97 -13.39 -17.93
N ASN A 292 4.05 -14.37 -18.83
CA ASN A 292 4.26 -15.77 -18.48
C ASN A 292 5.72 -16.08 -18.13
N THR A 293 6.66 -15.30 -18.67
CA THR A 293 8.10 -15.57 -18.54
C THR A 293 8.78 -14.69 -17.50
N ASP A 294 8.19 -13.55 -17.13
CA ASP A 294 8.76 -12.64 -16.13
C ASP A 294 8.59 -13.19 -14.69
N PRO A 295 9.68 -13.49 -13.97
CA PRO A 295 9.62 -13.98 -12.59
C PRO A 295 8.89 -13.05 -11.62
N HIS A 296 8.84 -11.74 -11.88
CA HIS A 296 8.13 -10.77 -11.02
C HIS A 296 6.61 -10.86 -11.19
N PHE A 297 6.10 -11.04 -12.41
CA PHE A 297 4.66 -11.27 -12.62
C PHE A 297 4.23 -12.61 -12.02
N VAL A 298 5.05 -13.65 -12.20
CA VAL A 298 4.79 -14.96 -11.59
C VAL A 298 4.82 -14.90 -10.07
N ARG A 299 5.77 -14.15 -9.47
CA ARG A 299 5.80 -13.89 -8.01
C ARG A 299 4.52 -13.21 -7.53
N ASP A 300 4.06 -12.16 -8.21
CA ASP A 300 2.83 -11.44 -7.84
C ASP A 300 1.61 -12.36 -7.86
N ALA A 301 1.52 -13.24 -8.86
CA ALA A 301 0.44 -14.22 -8.95
C ALA A 301 0.51 -15.31 -7.85
N LEU A 302 1.71 -15.81 -7.55
CA LEU A 302 1.91 -16.78 -6.46
C LEU A 302 1.58 -16.20 -5.08
N LEU A 303 1.78 -14.90 -4.86
CA LEU A 303 1.42 -14.24 -3.61
C LEU A 303 -0.08 -14.38 -3.30
N THR A 304 -0.96 -14.42 -4.30
CA THR A 304 -2.40 -14.64 -4.06
C THR A 304 -2.68 -16.00 -3.42
N PHE A 305 -1.95 -17.06 -3.79
CA PHE A 305 -2.11 -18.36 -3.14
C PHE A 305 -1.47 -18.38 -1.76
N VAL A 306 -0.23 -17.88 -1.67
CA VAL A 306 0.56 -17.89 -0.42
C VAL A 306 -0.09 -17.04 0.67
N CYS A 307 -0.50 -15.82 0.35
CA CYS A 307 -1.03 -14.87 1.33
C CYS A 307 -2.50 -15.11 1.69
N HIS A 308 -3.21 -15.97 0.95
CA HIS A 308 -4.54 -16.45 1.34
C HIS A 308 -4.53 -17.90 1.83
N ARG A 309 -3.33 -18.44 2.13
CA ARG A 309 -3.13 -19.81 2.66
C ARG A 309 -3.86 -20.88 1.83
N ASN A 310 -3.98 -20.64 0.54
CA ASN A 310 -4.66 -21.53 -0.39
C ASN A 310 -3.68 -22.56 -0.96
N GLY A 311 -4.20 -23.72 -1.37
CA GLY A 311 -3.41 -24.74 -2.05
C GLY A 311 -2.83 -24.22 -3.37
N LEU A 312 -1.64 -24.68 -3.73
CA LEU A 312 -1.05 -24.31 -5.02
C LEU A 312 -1.84 -24.98 -6.17
N PRO A 313 -2.02 -24.31 -7.32
CA PRO A 313 -2.73 -24.86 -8.48
C PRO A 313 -2.16 -26.18 -8.98
N CYS A 314 -3.04 -27.11 -9.29
CA CYS A 314 -2.72 -28.45 -9.74
C CYS A 314 -3.84 -28.93 -10.68
N ASP A 315 -3.59 -28.92 -11.98
CA ASP A 315 -4.57 -29.33 -12.99
C ASP A 315 -4.44 -30.81 -13.33
N THR A 316 -3.20 -31.30 -13.48
CA THR A 316 -2.85 -32.70 -13.69
C THR A 316 -1.59 -33.02 -12.89
N PRO A 317 -1.29 -34.27 -12.51
CA PRO A 317 -0.09 -34.61 -11.72
C PRO A 317 1.25 -34.10 -12.29
N VAL A 318 1.29 -33.86 -13.61
CA VAL A 318 2.43 -33.32 -14.36
C VAL A 318 2.41 -31.79 -14.40
N ASN A 319 1.24 -31.15 -14.36
CA ASN A 319 1.05 -29.69 -14.40
C ASN A 319 0.57 -29.16 -13.04
N CYS A 320 1.38 -29.35 -12.00
CA CYS A 320 1.13 -28.80 -10.67
C CYS A 320 2.25 -27.86 -10.26
N ILE A 321 1.86 -26.74 -9.68
CA ILE A 321 2.78 -25.80 -9.06
C ILE A 321 3.16 -26.40 -7.71
N ARG A 322 4.44 -26.66 -7.55
CA ARG A 322 4.99 -27.26 -6.33
C ARG A 322 5.72 -26.23 -5.51
N ARG A 323 6.11 -26.64 -4.31
CA ARG A 323 6.93 -25.87 -3.40
C ARG A 323 8.22 -25.33 -4.06
N GLN A 324 8.86 -26.11 -4.94
CA GLN A 324 10.09 -25.69 -5.60
C GLN A 324 9.87 -24.49 -6.52
N ASN A 325 8.71 -24.39 -7.18
CA ASN A 325 8.34 -23.24 -8.00
C ASN A 325 8.29 -21.96 -7.15
N VAL A 326 7.58 -22.02 -6.02
CA VAL A 326 7.46 -20.88 -5.09
C VAL A 326 8.83 -20.49 -4.53
N VAL A 327 9.57 -21.44 -3.96
CA VAL A 327 10.87 -21.14 -3.35
C VAL A 327 11.88 -20.62 -4.39
N GLY A 328 11.94 -21.22 -5.58
CA GLY A 328 12.88 -20.84 -6.63
C GLY A 328 12.61 -19.43 -7.16
N ILE A 329 11.35 -19.11 -7.47
CA ILE A 329 10.96 -17.80 -8.01
C ILE A 329 11.14 -16.69 -6.96
N PHE A 330 10.77 -16.94 -5.71
CA PHE A 330 10.97 -15.97 -4.63
C PHE A 330 12.46 -15.76 -4.33
N ALA A 331 13.26 -16.82 -4.29
CA ALA A 331 14.70 -16.70 -4.07
C ALA A 331 15.38 -15.91 -5.20
N TYR A 332 15.03 -16.19 -6.46
CA TYR A 332 15.57 -15.47 -7.60
C TYR A 332 15.18 -13.99 -7.58
N THR A 333 13.90 -13.67 -7.38
CA THR A 333 13.44 -12.27 -7.36
C THR A 333 14.02 -11.48 -6.18
N ASP A 334 14.22 -12.11 -5.02
CA ASP A 334 14.95 -11.51 -3.89
C ASP A 334 16.42 -11.25 -4.24
N TRP A 335 17.08 -12.20 -4.93
CA TRP A 335 18.45 -12.02 -5.41
C TRP A 335 18.55 -10.89 -6.45
N VAL A 336 17.64 -10.83 -7.43
CA VAL A 336 17.56 -9.72 -8.41
C VAL A 336 17.39 -8.39 -7.70
N ASN A 337 16.50 -8.30 -6.71
CA ASN A 337 16.31 -7.07 -5.94
C ASN A 337 17.58 -6.67 -5.18
N TYR A 338 18.30 -7.63 -4.58
CA TYR A 338 19.59 -7.37 -3.94
C TYR A 338 20.64 -6.85 -4.95
N GLN A 339 20.73 -7.43 -6.15
CA GLN A 339 21.62 -6.93 -7.21
C GLN A 339 21.21 -5.54 -7.69
N LYS A 340 19.90 -5.31 -7.87
CA LYS A 340 19.33 -4.03 -8.27
C LYS A 340 19.68 -2.92 -7.28
N TRP A 341 19.64 -3.20 -5.97
CA TRP A 341 20.01 -2.25 -4.92
C TRP A 341 21.47 -1.75 -5.01
N ARG A 342 22.36 -2.59 -5.56
CA ARG A 342 23.78 -2.27 -5.77
C ARG A 342 24.06 -1.61 -7.12
N ASN A 343 23.10 -1.60 -8.03
CA ASN A 343 23.24 -1.04 -9.37
C ASN A 343 23.30 0.49 -9.34
N ALA A 344 24.35 1.09 -9.91
CA ALA A 344 24.53 2.54 -9.93
C ALA A 344 23.42 3.28 -10.70
N PHE A 345 22.94 2.72 -11.81
CA PHE A 345 21.82 3.30 -12.56
C PHE A 345 20.52 3.27 -11.75
N TRP A 346 20.30 2.22 -10.96
CA TRP A 346 19.15 2.14 -10.06
C TRP A 346 19.22 3.21 -8.97
N LYS A 347 20.37 3.35 -8.30
CA LYS A 347 20.56 4.40 -7.28
C LYS A 347 20.28 5.80 -7.84
N ARG A 348 20.87 6.13 -8.99
CA ARG A 348 20.64 7.39 -9.70
C ARG A 348 19.17 7.59 -10.07
N TYR A 349 18.51 6.54 -10.58
CA TYR A 349 17.10 6.57 -10.89
C TYR A 349 16.25 6.89 -9.64
N CYS A 350 16.51 6.22 -8.52
CA CYS A 350 15.78 6.44 -7.28
C CYS A 350 16.00 7.83 -6.70
N ILE A 351 17.22 8.36 -6.73
CA ILE A 351 17.53 9.73 -6.31
C ILE A 351 16.66 10.74 -7.07
N LEU A 352 16.57 10.61 -8.40
CA LEU A 352 15.75 11.49 -9.23
C LEU A 352 14.25 11.31 -8.97
N LYS A 353 13.76 10.07 -8.85
CA LYS A 353 12.33 9.79 -8.64
C LYS A 353 11.83 10.21 -7.26
N SER A 354 12.67 10.13 -6.24
CA SER A 354 12.31 10.44 -4.84
C SER A 354 12.58 11.89 -4.42
N TYR A 355 13.22 12.70 -5.27
CA TYR A 355 13.60 14.08 -4.91
C TYR A 355 12.41 14.91 -4.42
N GLY A 356 11.31 14.93 -5.17
CA GLY A 356 10.11 15.67 -4.78
C GLY A 356 9.51 15.20 -3.44
N LEU A 357 9.51 13.89 -3.19
CA LEU A 357 9.01 13.33 -1.92
C LEU A 357 9.92 13.69 -0.74
N ILE A 358 11.24 13.57 -0.89
CA ILE A 358 12.19 13.92 0.17
C ILE A 358 12.11 15.42 0.48
N ARG A 359 12.05 16.28 -0.54
CA ARG A 359 11.85 17.72 -0.36
C ARG A 359 10.57 18.04 0.40
N HIS A 360 9.48 17.34 0.07
CA HIS A 360 8.20 17.50 0.75
C HIS A 360 8.24 17.01 2.21
N ILE A 361 8.93 15.90 2.47
CA ILE A 361 9.17 15.40 3.84
C ILE A 361 9.96 16.44 4.66
N VAL A 362 11.09 16.94 4.14
CA VAL A 362 11.91 17.94 4.82
C VAL A 362 11.12 19.23 5.09
N GLN A 363 10.34 19.70 4.11
CA GLN A 363 9.48 20.87 4.29
C GLN A 363 8.52 20.68 5.46
N HIS A 364 7.85 19.52 5.57
CA HIS A 364 6.94 19.25 6.68
C HIS A 364 7.66 19.05 8.01
N MET A 365 8.85 18.45 8.04
CA MET A 365 9.65 18.37 9.26
C MET A 365 9.93 19.78 9.81
N LEU A 366 10.29 20.73 8.95
CA LEU A 366 10.52 22.12 9.36
C LEU A 366 9.24 22.79 9.88
N GLN A 367 8.11 22.58 9.19
CA GLN A 367 6.80 23.09 9.62
C GLN A 367 6.31 22.53 10.96
N MET A 368 6.58 21.24 11.23
CA MET A 368 6.26 20.60 12.50
C MET A 368 7.01 21.25 13.66
N VAL A 369 8.25 21.65 13.42
CA VAL A 369 9.11 22.23 14.46
C VAL A 369 8.84 23.71 14.67
N SER A 370 8.47 24.44 13.62
CA SER A 370 7.97 25.83 13.75
C SER A 370 6.56 25.93 14.33
N ASN A 371 5.97 24.81 14.78
CA ASN A 371 4.60 24.70 15.28
C ASN A 371 3.54 25.27 14.32
N SER A 372 3.79 25.24 13.01
CA SER A 372 2.83 25.69 11.99
C SER A 372 1.92 24.55 11.49
N GLY A 373 2.28 23.29 11.78
CA GLY A 373 1.61 22.12 11.23
C GLY A 373 1.83 21.96 9.72
N PRO A 374 1.38 20.85 9.10
CA PRO A 374 0.69 19.72 9.73
C PRO A 374 1.60 18.92 10.66
N TYR A 375 1.01 18.25 11.66
CA TYR A 375 1.74 17.45 12.65
C TYR A 375 1.65 15.94 12.40
N LEU A 376 0.67 15.51 11.60
CA LEU A 376 0.59 14.15 11.07
C LEU A 376 0.51 14.23 9.55
N VAL A 377 1.48 13.63 8.86
CA VAL A 377 1.48 13.52 7.40
C VAL A 377 1.50 12.05 7.00
N VAL A 378 0.57 11.63 6.15
CA VAL A 378 0.47 10.23 5.70
C VAL A 378 0.52 10.15 4.17
N TYR A 379 1.41 9.32 3.65
CA TYR A 379 1.53 9.00 2.23
C TYR A 379 1.09 7.54 2.02
N SER A 380 0.09 7.29 1.19
CA SER A 380 -0.38 5.94 0.86
C SER A 380 -0.06 5.58 -0.57
N GLY A 381 0.91 4.69 -0.74
CA GLY A 381 1.50 4.36 -2.02
C GLY A 381 1.79 2.88 -2.21
N HIS A 382 2.92 2.59 -2.86
CA HIS A 382 3.25 1.28 -3.40
C HIS A 382 4.61 0.78 -2.87
N ASP A 383 4.89 -0.49 -3.14
CA ASP A 383 6.24 -1.06 -2.98
C ASP A 383 7.29 -0.21 -3.70
N HIS A 384 7.06 0.17 -4.95
CA HIS A 384 7.98 1.02 -5.70
C HIS A 384 8.25 2.36 -5.02
N THR A 385 7.25 2.95 -4.33
CA THR A 385 7.44 4.19 -3.57
C THR A 385 8.42 3.99 -2.43
N LEU A 386 8.20 2.95 -1.62
CA LEU A 386 9.07 2.62 -0.48
C LEU A 386 10.47 2.25 -0.96
N GLU A 387 10.58 1.49 -2.05
CA GLU A 387 11.84 1.05 -2.63
C GLU A 387 12.69 2.22 -3.13
N GLN A 388 12.07 3.15 -3.87
CA GLN A 388 12.73 4.34 -4.39
C GLN A 388 13.18 5.25 -3.25
N LEU A 389 12.30 5.56 -2.29
CA LEU A 389 12.63 6.40 -1.14
C LEU A 389 13.78 5.78 -0.32
N SER A 390 13.69 4.48 -0.04
CA SER A 390 14.71 3.78 0.75
C SER A 390 16.06 3.75 0.06
N THR A 391 16.08 3.54 -1.26
CA THR A 391 17.31 3.59 -2.05
C THR A 391 17.90 5.01 -2.05
N ALA A 392 17.06 6.04 -2.19
CA ALA A 392 17.50 7.44 -2.20
C ALA A 392 18.05 7.91 -0.84
N LEU A 393 17.52 7.39 0.27
CA LEU A 393 18.04 7.63 1.64
C LEU A 393 19.30 6.81 1.96
N GLY A 394 19.79 6.00 1.02
CA GLY A 394 21.00 5.19 1.19
C GLY A 394 20.82 3.97 2.10
N LEU A 395 19.59 3.53 2.34
CA LEU A 395 19.31 2.38 3.22
C LEU A 395 19.86 1.08 2.65
N GLN A 396 20.05 0.08 3.52
CA GLN A 396 20.43 -1.26 3.08
C GLN A 396 19.21 -2.02 2.54
N ASN A 397 19.46 -2.96 1.62
CA ASN A 397 18.43 -3.84 1.11
C ASN A 397 17.91 -4.77 2.22
N ASP A 398 16.64 -4.62 2.57
CA ASP A 398 15.92 -5.54 3.46
C ASP A 398 14.84 -6.29 2.66
N PRO A 399 14.88 -7.65 2.60
CA PRO A 399 13.87 -8.47 1.93
C PRO A 399 12.44 -8.23 2.39
N PHE A 400 12.24 -7.73 3.61
CA PHE A 400 10.91 -7.49 4.19
C PHE A 400 10.48 -6.02 4.11
N LEU A 401 11.33 -5.13 3.61
CA LEU A 401 11.05 -3.69 3.47
C LEU A 401 9.71 -3.45 2.76
N LEU A 402 9.43 -4.26 1.73
CA LEU A 402 8.33 -4.06 0.81
C LEU A 402 7.15 -5.02 1.06
N ARG A 403 7.04 -5.66 2.23
CA ARG A 403 5.90 -6.53 2.58
C ARG A 403 4.55 -5.80 2.49
N TYR A 404 3.42 -6.50 2.40
CA TYR A 404 2.12 -5.82 2.42
C TYR A 404 1.95 -5.03 3.71
N ALA A 405 1.25 -3.88 3.67
CA ALA A 405 1.13 -2.99 4.81
C ALA A 405 2.47 -2.52 5.41
N ALA A 406 3.55 -2.55 4.63
CA ALA A 406 4.84 -2.01 5.05
C ALA A 406 4.73 -0.51 5.33
N ARG A 407 5.59 -0.02 6.21
CA ARG A 407 5.65 1.39 6.57
C ARG A 407 7.08 1.91 6.73
N ILE A 408 7.27 3.17 6.37
CA ILE A 408 8.42 3.99 6.74
C ILE A 408 7.89 5.16 7.57
N VAL A 409 8.45 5.38 8.75
CA VAL A 409 8.01 6.43 9.68
C VAL A 409 9.18 7.36 9.97
N PHE A 410 8.96 8.66 9.79
CA PHE A 410 9.81 9.71 10.32
C PHE A 410 9.14 10.27 11.56
N GLU A 411 9.83 10.15 12.69
CA GLU A 411 9.45 10.82 13.93
C GLU A 411 10.31 12.06 14.08
N VAL A 412 9.71 13.22 14.33
CA VAL A 412 10.42 14.50 14.49
C VAL A 412 10.44 14.89 15.95
N TYR A 413 11.61 15.14 16.51
CA TYR A 413 11.83 15.42 17.93
C TYR A 413 12.49 16.78 18.15
N GLN A 414 12.09 17.45 19.24
CA GLN A 414 12.79 18.59 19.83
C GLN A 414 13.36 18.20 21.18
N GLU A 415 14.61 18.57 21.45
CA GLU A 415 15.19 18.50 22.79
C GLU A 415 14.56 19.57 23.71
N LYS A 416 14.04 19.16 24.87
CA LYS A 416 13.31 20.08 25.76
C LYS A 416 14.18 21.20 26.35
N GLN A 417 15.49 20.98 26.49
CA GLN A 417 16.41 21.97 27.02
C GLN A 417 16.81 23.03 25.98
N GLU A 418 16.47 22.81 24.71
CA GLU A 418 16.83 23.66 23.58
C GLU A 418 15.58 24.08 22.81
N LEU A 419 14.51 24.49 23.51
CA LEU A 419 13.21 24.83 22.90
C LEU A 419 13.28 25.98 21.89
N ASP A 420 14.18 26.94 22.11
CA ASP A 420 14.37 28.13 21.25
C ASP A 420 15.54 28.00 20.26
N ASN A 421 16.28 26.87 20.30
CA ASN A 421 17.43 26.64 19.44
C ASN A 421 17.09 25.69 18.29
N THR A 422 17.37 26.12 17.06
CA THR A 422 17.23 25.29 15.86
C THR A 422 18.21 24.11 15.84
N GLN A 423 19.24 24.12 16.69
CA GLN A 423 20.21 23.02 16.80
C GLN A 423 19.71 21.81 17.61
N GLY A 424 18.60 21.96 18.36
CA GLY A 424 17.99 20.92 19.21
C GLY A 424 16.98 20.02 18.49
N ILE A 425 16.99 20.01 17.16
CA ILE A 425 15.98 19.34 16.32
C ILE A 425 16.55 18.07 15.70
N TYR A 426 15.82 16.98 15.89
CA TYR A 426 16.22 15.65 15.44
C TYR A 426 15.08 14.93 14.74
N PHE A 427 15.42 13.92 13.96
CA PHE A 427 14.47 12.94 13.45
C PHE A 427 14.98 11.52 13.68
N ARG A 428 14.03 10.59 13.77
CA ARG A 428 14.27 9.15 13.75
C ARG A 428 13.60 8.56 12.51
N LEU A 429 14.27 7.63 11.84
CA LEU A 429 13.71 6.88 10.72
C LEU A 429 13.46 5.44 11.13
N LEU A 430 12.22 4.98 10.99
CA LEU A 430 11.83 3.60 11.22
C LEU A 430 11.36 2.95 9.92
N SER A 431 11.70 1.68 9.75
CA SER A 431 11.12 0.82 8.72
C SER A 431 10.48 -0.37 9.40
N ASN A 432 9.19 -0.58 9.15
CA ASN A 432 8.47 -1.78 9.59
C ASN A 432 8.56 -2.06 11.11
N GLY A 433 8.70 -1.02 11.93
CA GLY A 433 8.86 -1.17 13.38
C GLY A 433 10.29 -1.27 13.89
N LYS A 434 11.29 -1.11 13.03
CA LYS A 434 12.70 -1.13 13.42
C LYS A 434 13.34 0.24 13.23
N ASP A 435 14.06 0.73 14.24
CA ASP A 435 14.92 1.91 14.09
C ASP A 435 16.05 1.61 13.08
N ILE A 436 16.06 2.37 11.99
CA ILE A 436 17.04 2.27 10.91
C ILE A 436 17.83 3.58 10.72
N THR A 437 17.77 4.50 11.68
CA THR A 437 18.39 5.83 11.58
C THR A 437 19.90 5.75 11.33
N ARG A 438 20.57 4.75 11.91
CA ARG A 438 22.01 4.50 11.67
C ARG A 438 22.35 4.06 10.25
N GLN A 439 21.37 3.60 9.47
CA GLN A 439 21.58 3.19 8.08
C GLN A 439 21.46 4.35 7.10
N VAL A 440 20.93 5.50 7.54
CA VAL A 440 20.77 6.68 6.69
C VAL A 440 22.14 7.25 6.37
N SER A 441 22.50 7.28 5.09
CA SER A 441 23.89 7.49 4.66
C SER A 441 24.44 8.89 4.98
N PHE A 442 23.58 9.90 5.07
CA PHE A 442 23.98 11.29 5.31
C PHE A 442 23.95 11.69 6.79
N CYS A 443 23.47 10.83 7.69
CA CYS A 443 23.45 11.12 9.12
C CYS A 443 24.86 10.95 9.71
N LYS A 444 25.53 12.06 10.02
CA LYS A 444 26.95 12.06 10.44
C LYS A 444 27.09 11.95 11.97
N ASN A 445 26.30 12.73 12.70
CA ASN A 445 26.41 12.86 14.16
C ASN A 445 25.19 12.25 14.87
N ILE A 446 25.11 10.91 14.86
CA ILE A 446 24.01 10.18 15.49
C ILE A 446 24.01 10.43 17.01
N VAL A 447 22.89 10.89 17.55
CA VAL A 447 22.67 11.07 18.99
C VAL A 447 21.94 9.83 19.54
N ASN A 448 22.45 9.29 20.64
CA ASN A 448 21.83 8.15 21.32
C ASN A 448 20.76 8.65 22.29
N ALA A 449 19.51 8.27 22.05
CA ALA A 449 18.37 8.60 22.94
C ALA A 449 17.95 7.43 23.85
N GLY A 450 18.76 6.36 23.89
CA GLY A 450 18.55 5.15 24.67
C GLY A 450 19.47 4.02 24.19
N ALA A 451 19.39 2.84 24.80
CA ALA A 451 20.32 1.72 24.53
C ALA A 451 20.32 1.23 23.07
N LYS A 452 19.23 1.44 22.32
CA LYS A 452 19.09 1.03 20.91
C LYS A 452 18.46 2.11 20.02
N ILE A 453 18.26 3.33 20.53
CA ILE A 453 17.53 4.37 19.81
C ILE A 453 18.50 5.44 19.33
N SER A 454 18.40 5.76 18.05
CA SER A 454 19.32 6.63 17.33
C SER A 454 18.56 7.80 16.73
N LEU A 455 19.06 9.01 16.94
CA LEU A 455 18.51 10.25 16.41
C LEU A 455 19.51 10.88 15.43
N CYS A 456 18.99 11.42 14.34
CA CYS A 456 19.75 12.17 13.35
C CYS A 456 19.34 13.64 13.40
N LYS A 457 20.29 14.57 13.29
CA LYS A 457 19.98 16.01 13.29
C LYS A 457 19.18 16.36 12.04
N ILE A 458 18.17 17.23 12.18
CA ILE A 458 17.42 17.70 11.00
C ILE A 458 18.32 18.45 10.01
N GLU A 459 19.37 19.11 10.50
CA GLU A 459 20.36 19.78 9.66
C GLU A 459 21.03 18.84 8.66
N ASP A 460 21.24 17.55 9.03
CA ASP A 460 21.91 16.59 8.15
C ASP A 460 21.05 16.28 6.92
N ILE A 461 19.73 16.14 7.06
CA ILE A 461 18.84 15.93 5.89
C ILE A 461 18.66 17.21 5.07
N VAL A 462 18.67 18.38 5.72
CA VAL A 462 18.60 19.68 5.02
C VAL A 462 19.87 19.91 4.19
N ARG A 463 21.05 19.75 4.79
CA ARG A 463 22.35 19.83 4.06
C ARG A 463 22.42 18.78 2.97
N PHE A 464 22.00 17.55 3.25
CA PHE A 464 21.94 16.50 2.23
C PHE A 464 21.12 16.96 1.02
N LEU A 465 19.92 17.51 1.23
CA LEU A 465 19.04 17.94 0.14
C LEU A 465 19.63 19.10 -0.69
N HIS A 466 20.35 20.03 -0.05
CA HIS A 466 20.90 21.23 -0.69
C HIS A 466 22.28 21.00 -1.35
N ASP A 467 23.17 20.29 -0.67
CA ASP A 467 24.59 20.24 -1.04
C ASP A 467 24.97 18.90 -1.68
N ASP A 468 24.48 17.79 -1.11
CA ASP A 468 24.99 16.45 -1.41
C ASP A 468 24.05 15.59 -2.28
N TYR A 469 22.77 15.96 -2.41
CA TYR A 469 21.71 15.09 -2.96
C TYR A 469 22.03 14.60 -4.39
N PHE A 470 22.56 15.50 -5.21
CA PHE A 470 22.88 15.24 -6.61
C PHE A 470 24.37 14.94 -6.87
N SER A 471 25.18 14.83 -5.82
CA SER A 471 26.63 14.57 -5.93
C SER A 471 26.95 13.33 -6.79
N SER A 472 26.18 12.24 -6.63
CA SER A 472 26.36 10.99 -7.41
C SER A 472 26.08 11.12 -8.92
N LEU A 473 25.50 12.24 -9.33
CA LEU A 473 25.19 12.63 -10.71
C LEU A 473 26.12 13.75 -11.22
N ASN A 474 27.08 14.20 -10.42
CA ASN A 474 28.03 15.29 -10.73
C ASN A 474 27.33 16.60 -11.15
N VAL A 475 26.23 16.95 -10.47
CA VAL A 475 25.43 18.17 -10.67
C VAL A 475 24.95 18.69 -9.31
N THR A 476 24.50 19.95 -9.27
CA THR A 476 24.11 20.63 -8.02
C THR A 476 22.61 20.82 -7.86
N ASN A 477 21.81 20.60 -8.91
CA ASN A 477 20.38 20.83 -8.87
C ASN A 477 19.59 19.84 -9.74
N PHE A 478 18.30 19.72 -9.45
CA PHE A 478 17.39 18.77 -10.13
C PHE A 478 17.28 19.02 -11.63
N LYS A 479 17.23 20.29 -12.07
CA LYS A 479 17.08 20.63 -13.48
C LYS A 479 18.25 20.10 -14.30
N ASP A 480 19.48 20.36 -13.85
CA ASP A 480 20.70 19.87 -14.51
C ASP A 480 20.80 18.34 -14.44
N ALA A 481 20.38 17.74 -13.33
CA ALA A 481 20.31 16.29 -13.15
C ALA A 481 19.36 15.60 -14.15
N CYS A 482 18.37 16.34 -14.66
CA CYS A 482 17.38 15.85 -15.62
C CYS A 482 17.71 16.19 -17.09
N MET A 483 18.83 16.88 -17.37
CA MET A 483 19.27 17.23 -18.72
C MET A 483 20.47 16.41 -19.22
N ARG A 484 21.23 15.74 -18.34
CA ARG A 484 22.42 14.94 -18.67
C ARG A 484 22.13 13.44 -18.69
#